data_AF-A0AAD9SZC8-F1
#
_entry.id   AF-A0AAD9SZC8-F1
#
_cell.length_a   1.000
_cell.length_b   1.000
_cell.length_c   1.000
_cell.angle_alpha   90.00
_cell.angle_beta   90.00
_cell.angle_gamma   90.00
#
_symmetry.space_group_name_H-M   'P 1'
#
loop_
_entity.id
_entity.type
_entity.pdbx_description
1 polymer ?
#
loop_
_entity_poly.entity_id
_entity_poly.type
_entity_poly.pdbx_seq_one_letter_code
_entity_poly.pdbx_strand_id
1 'polypeptide(L)'
;MEGVQRAGGRGAGRVRVGRGEGRGLQVVVLTQGGAVAFGDERGRPSPSPPPPPPSCTPSSTPPTQTPTRSARPPLAALTATAKHRLLSASISAQPSILLPDTPALPAGIADARVPSRALSQDVFVQVLDVQDVGRSRGEQIEQLESERKGEAVKGREVVRLVPADAEEQHLRAPTPTGRGPLRLLLQDCTGATVWGFELSRVEKLGVPPVMGIGCKLLLKQGMKVARGMMLLEPELVLVFGGKIEALDKAWREGREARLRREVEGRDGEE
;
A
#
# COMPACT_ATOMS: atom_id res chain seq x y z
N MET A 1 -30.10 -29.20 56.48
CA MET A 1 -29.74 -27.77 56.46
C MET A 1 -29.05 -27.55 55.12
N GLU A 2 -29.81 -27.20 54.08
CA GLU A 2 -30.11 -25.79 53.66
C GLU A 2 -28.83 -25.01 53.38
N GLY A 3 -28.60 -24.32 52.27
CA GLY A 3 -29.32 -24.02 51.03
C GLY A 3 -28.27 -23.48 50.03
N VAL A 4 -28.33 -23.74 48.72
CA VAL A 4 -29.19 -23.13 47.68
C VAL A 4 -28.78 -21.68 47.27
N GLN A 5 -28.50 -21.54 45.96
CA GLN A 5 -28.61 -20.35 45.06
C GLN A 5 -27.49 -19.27 45.09
N ARG A 6 -26.99 -18.69 43.98
CA ARG A 6 -27.42 -18.40 42.58
C ARG A 6 -26.17 -18.45 41.66
N ALA A 7 -26.15 -19.02 40.45
CA ALA A 7 -26.82 -18.65 39.19
C ALA A 7 -26.39 -17.29 38.59
N GLY A 8 -25.68 -17.33 37.45
CA GLY A 8 -25.39 -16.18 36.60
C GLY A 8 -24.55 -16.57 35.38
N GLY A 9 -25.19 -17.17 34.37
CA GLY A 9 -24.55 -17.56 33.12
C GLY A 9 -24.73 -16.57 31.97
N ARG A 10 -24.27 -17.03 30.79
CA ARG A 10 -24.41 -16.50 29.42
C ARG A 10 -23.26 -15.58 28.97
N GLY A 11 -22.60 -15.79 27.84
CA GLY A 11 -22.84 -16.76 26.78
C GLY A 11 -21.60 -16.91 25.90
N ALA A 12 -21.11 -18.14 25.79
CA ALA A 12 -20.15 -18.55 24.78
C ALA A 12 -20.88 -18.63 23.43
N GLY A 13 -20.48 -17.77 22.49
CA GLY A 13 -20.93 -17.83 21.10
C GLY A 13 -20.45 -19.13 20.46
N ARG A 14 -21.36 -20.07 20.26
CA ARG A 14 -21.08 -21.34 19.57
C ARG A 14 -21.22 -21.12 18.07
N VAL A 15 -20.11 -21.09 17.35
CA VAL A 15 -20.07 -21.07 15.89
C VAL A 15 -20.51 -22.45 15.37
N ARG A 16 -21.60 -22.51 14.62
CA ARG A 16 -21.94 -23.66 13.76
C ARG A 16 -21.63 -23.28 12.31
N VAL A 17 -20.69 -24.00 11.71
CA VAL A 17 -20.41 -23.94 10.28
C VAL A 17 -21.38 -24.90 9.59
N GLY A 18 -22.38 -24.36 8.91
CA GLY A 18 -23.24 -25.09 7.98
C GLY A 18 -22.73 -24.89 6.56
N ARG A 19 -22.44 -25.98 5.86
CA ARG A 19 -22.06 -25.98 4.44
C ARG A 19 -23.35 -25.85 3.62
N GLY A 20 -23.58 -24.67 3.04
CA GLY A 20 -24.68 -24.41 2.11
C GLY A 20 -24.14 -24.10 0.73
N GLU A 21 -24.42 -24.97 -0.23
CA GLU A 21 -24.25 -24.71 -1.66
C GLU A 21 -25.11 -23.51 -2.09
N GLY A 22 -24.55 -22.68 -2.97
CA GLY A 22 -25.34 -21.81 -3.84
C GLY A 22 -25.61 -20.39 -3.34
N ARG A 23 -24.84 -19.46 -3.90
CA ARG A 23 -25.24 -18.11 -4.36
C ARG A 23 -25.99 -17.18 -3.37
N GLY A 24 -25.28 -16.11 -2.99
CA GLY A 24 -25.89 -14.80 -2.69
C GLY A 24 -25.97 -14.45 -1.20
N LEU A 25 -24.97 -13.73 -0.69
CA LEU A 25 -25.02 -13.09 0.62
C LEU A 25 -25.87 -11.81 0.53
N GLN A 26 -27.11 -11.87 1.03
CA GLN A 26 -27.87 -10.70 1.46
C GLN A 26 -27.68 -10.50 2.97
N VAL A 27 -27.25 -9.30 3.36
CA VAL A 27 -27.22 -8.88 4.76
C VAL A 27 -28.54 -8.15 5.04
N VAL A 28 -29.43 -8.79 5.79
CA VAL A 28 -30.68 -8.20 6.28
C VAL A 28 -30.45 -7.75 7.73
N VAL A 29 -30.50 -6.44 7.97
CA VAL A 29 -30.47 -5.86 9.32
C VAL A 29 -31.92 -5.71 9.79
N LEU A 30 -32.35 -6.57 10.72
CA LEU A 30 -33.65 -6.46 11.40
C LEU A 30 -33.45 -5.73 12.73
N THR A 31 -34.00 -4.53 12.86
CA THR A 31 -34.12 -3.81 14.14
C THR A 31 -35.45 -4.18 14.80
N GLN A 32 -35.40 -4.67 16.03
CA GLN A 32 -36.56 -5.02 16.85
C GLN A 32 -36.96 -3.88 17.80
N GLY A 33 -38.28 -3.70 17.96
CA GLY A 33 -38.93 -3.15 19.16
C GLY A 33 -39.13 -1.63 19.13
N GLY A 34 -40.28 -1.08 19.53
CA GLY A 34 -41.46 -1.64 20.16
C GLY A 34 -42.39 -0.49 20.51
N ALA A 35 -43.70 -0.72 20.36
CA ALA A 35 -44.75 0.23 20.70
C ALA A 35 -45.03 0.25 22.21
N VAL A 36 -45.37 1.41 22.74
CA VAL A 36 -46.05 1.57 24.04
C VAL A 36 -47.10 2.67 23.89
N ALA A 37 -48.34 2.33 24.25
CA ALA A 37 -49.50 3.20 24.33
C ALA A 37 -49.92 3.33 25.79
N PHE A 38 -50.35 4.53 26.21
CA PHE A 38 -51.13 4.77 27.42
C PHE A 38 -52.05 6.00 27.19
N GLY A 39 -53.33 5.88 27.55
CA GLY A 39 -54.36 6.94 27.49
C GLY A 39 -54.20 7.98 28.61
N ASP A 40 -55.10 8.93 28.87
CA ASP A 40 -56.48 9.20 28.47
C ASP A 40 -56.83 10.67 28.86
N GLU A 41 -57.95 11.16 28.33
CA GLU A 41 -58.87 12.18 28.87
C GLU A 41 -58.77 13.70 28.53
N ARG A 42 -59.85 14.10 27.82
CA ARG A 42 -60.71 15.30 27.99
C ARG A 42 -60.23 16.67 27.47
N GLY A 43 -60.92 17.16 26.43
CA GLY A 43 -61.39 18.55 26.43
C GLY A 43 -61.50 19.27 25.08
N ARG A 44 -62.76 19.42 24.62
CA ARG A 44 -63.34 20.50 23.78
C ARG A 44 -63.26 20.37 22.24
N PRO A 45 -64.35 20.73 21.52
CA PRO A 45 -64.42 20.69 20.07
C PRO A 45 -63.91 21.99 19.44
N SER A 46 -63.13 21.89 18.36
CA SER A 46 -62.80 23.02 17.48
C SER A 46 -62.94 22.61 16.01
N PRO A 47 -63.36 23.55 15.14
CA PRO A 47 -63.96 23.25 13.84
C PRO A 47 -62.96 22.80 12.77
N SER A 48 -63.47 22.01 11.82
CA SER A 48 -62.79 21.48 10.64
C SER A 48 -62.17 22.58 9.74
N PRO A 49 -60.89 22.46 9.33
CA PRO A 49 -60.34 23.28 8.26
C PRO A 49 -60.72 22.73 6.85
N PRO A 50 -60.85 23.61 5.84
CA PRO A 50 -61.32 23.29 4.48
C PRO A 50 -60.31 22.49 3.64
N PRO A 51 -60.75 21.86 2.53
CA PRO A 51 -59.88 21.05 1.67
C PRO A 51 -58.81 21.89 0.94
N PRO A 52 -57.60 21.33 0.71
CA PRO A 52 -56.54 22.00 -0.02
C PRO A 52 -56.84 22.11 -1.54
N PRO A 53 -56.30 23.13 -2.24
CA PRO A 53 -56.51 23.35 -3.68
C PRO A 53 -55.84 22.27 -4.55
N PRO A 54 -56.27 22.11 -5.81
CA PRO A 54 -55.79 21.06 -6.69
C PRO A 54 -54.30 21.19 -6.98
N SER A 55 -53.58 20.12 -6.70
CA SER A 55 -52.18 19.90 -7.05
C SER A 55 -51.97 20.01 -8.57
N CYS A 56 -51.37 21.10 -9.03
CA CYS A 56 -50.70 21.16 -10.33
C CYS A 56 -49.45 20.27 -10.26
N THR A 57 -49.54 19.08 -10.83
CA THR A 57 -48.39 18.21 -11.07
C THR A 57 -47.66 18.68 -12.33
N PRO A 58 -46.41 19.15 -12.26
CA PRO A 58 -45.58 19.20 -13.46
C PRO A 58 -45.22 17.76 -13.83
N SER A 59 -45.70 17.28 -14.99
CA SER A 59 -45.23 16.04 -15.56
C SER A 59 -43.76 16.21 -15.98
N SER A 60 -42.85 16.05 -15.04
CA SER A 60 -41.44 15.84 -15.34
C SER A 60 -41.28 14.38 -15.75
N THR A 61 -41.56 14.10 -17.02
CA THR A 61 -41.05 12.89 -17.66
C THR A 61 -39.53 13.00 -17.67
N PRO A 62 -38.79 12.09 -17.00
CA PRO A 62 -37.35 12.04 -17.18
C PRO A 62 -37.09 11.67 -18.65
N PRO A 63 -36.16 12.33 -19.36
CA PRO A 63 -35.76 11.87 -20.67
C PRO A 63 -35.21 10.45 -20.50
N THR A 64 -35.82 9.51 -21.22
CA THR A 64 -35.29 8.17 -21.44
C THR A 64 -33.86 8.32 -21.95
N GLN A 65 -32.90 8.21 -21.04
CA GLN A 65 -31.49 8.10 -21.39
C GLN A 65 -31.36 6.77 -22.12
N THR A 66 -31.26 6.87 -23.45
CA THR A 66 -30.75 5.79 -24.25
C THR A 66 -29.43 5.34 -23.61
N PRO A 67 -29.23 4.05 -23.31
CA PRO A 67 -27.92 3.58 -22.89
C PRO A 67 -27.00 3.85 -24.07
N THR A 68 -26.20 4.92 -23.96
CA THR A 68 -25.12 5.19 -24.88
C THR A 68 -24.28 3.93 -24.84
N ARG A 69 -24.33 3.17 -25.94
CA ARG A 69 -23.54 1.99 -26.19
C ARG A 69 -22.11 2.38 -25.84
N SER A 70 -21.65 1.90 -24.69
CA SER A 70 -20.37 2.25 -24.09
C SER A 70 -19.32 2.13 -25.18
N ALA A 71 -18.83 3.28 -25.67
CA ALA A 71 -17.77 3.31 -26.65
C ALA A 71 -16.58 2.65 -25.96
N ARG A 72 -16.18 1.48 -26.45
CA ARG A 72 -15.05 0.74 -25.88
C ARG A 72 -13.88 1.73 -25.78
N PRO A 73 -13.29 1.92 -24.60
CA PRO A 73 -12.23 2.92 -24.42
C PRO A 73 -11.11 2.66 -25.43
N PRO A 74 -10.44 3.73 -25.92
CA PRO A 74 -9.41 3.58 -26.94
C PRO A 74 -8.31 2.63 -26.46
N LEU A 75 -7.70 1.89 -27.40
CA LEU A 75 -6.66 0.90 -27.09
C LEU A 75 -5.51 1.50 -26.26
N ALA A 76 -5.18 2.77 -26.46
CA ALA A 76 -4.20 3.49 -25.66
C ALA A 76 -4.60 3.58 -24.17
N ALA A 77 -5.87 3.90 -23.88
CA ALA A 77 -6.38 3.95 -22.52
C ALA A 77 -6.41 2.57 -21.86
N LEU A 78 -6.77 1.53 -22.62
CA LEU A 78 -6.72 0.14 -22.15
C LEU A 78 -5.29 -0.31 -21.84
N THR A 79 -4.34 0.01 -22.72
CA THR A 79 -2.92 -0.34 -22.56
C THR A 79 -2.32 0.39 -21.36
N ALA A 80 -2.60 1.69 -21.21
CA ALA A 80 -2.14 2.48 -20.07
C ALA A 80 -2.72 1.95 -18.75
N THR A 81 -4.02 1.63 -18.73
CA THR A 81 -4.69 1.07 -17.55
C THR A 81 -4.14 -0.31 -17.20
N ALA A 82 -3.94 -1.17 -18.19
CA ALA A 82 -3.35 -2.49 -18.00
C ALA A 82 -1.92 -2.38 -17.45
N LYS A 83 -1.07 -1.56 -18.09
CA LYS A 83 0.31 -1.30 -17.62
C LYS A 83 0.32 -0.79 -16.19
N HIS A 84 -0.52 0.19 -15.86
CA HIS A 84 -0.61 0.72 -14.50
C HIS A 84 -1.00 -0.38 -13.50
N ARG A 85 -2.03 -1.18 -13.79
CA ARG A 85 -2.46 -2.28 -12.92
C ARG A 85 -1.36 -3.33 -12.71
N LEU A 86 -0.64 -3.69 -13.77
CA LEU A 86 0.49 -4.64 -13.69
C LEU A 86 1.62 -4.11 -12.80
N LEU A 87 1.97 -2.83 -12.95
CA LEU A 87 3.03 -2.19 -12.18
C LEU A 87 2.65 -1.95 -10.71
N SER A 88 1.36 -1.75 -10.43
CA SER A 88 0.83 -1.49 -9.09
C SER A 88 0.46 -2.76 -8.29
N ALA A 89 0.41 -3.92 -8.95
CA ALA A 89 0.09 -5.19 -8.32
C ALA A 89 1.31 -5.87 -7.67
N SER A 90 1.08 -6.77 -6.71
CA SER A 90 2.12 -7.61 -6.13
C SER A 90 2.30 -8.88 -6.96
N ILE A 91 3.53 -9.15 -7.43
CA ILE A 91 3.80 -10.31 -8.29
C ILE A 91 3.77 -11.63 -7.55
N SER A 92 3.97 -11.60 -6.22
CA SER A 92 3.91 -12.80 -5.36
C SER A 92 2.50 -13.09 -4.86
N ALA A 93 1.71 -12.05 -4.54
CA ALA A 93 0.36 -12.24 -4.02
C ALA A 93 -0.68 -12.52 -5.12
N GLN A 94 -0.41 -12.11 -6.36
CA GLN A 94 -1.30 -12.30 -7.51
C GLN A 94 -0.55 -13.03 -8.65
N PRO A 95 -0.38 -14.37 -8.54
CA PRO A 95 0.40 -15.13 -9.51
C PRO A 95 -0.21 -15.15 -10.91
N SER A 96 -1.51 -14.89 -11.04
CA SER A 96 -2.23 -14.84 -12.33
C SER A 96 -1.79 -13.69 -13.25
N ILE A 97 -0.97 -12.77 -12.76
CA ILE A 97 -0.41 -11.67 -13.54
C ILE A 97 0.73 -12.14 -14.46
N LEU A 98 1.45 -13.18 -14.02
CA LEU A 98 2.58 -13.73 -14.73
C LEU A 98 2.20 -15.07 -15.36
N LEU A 99 2.97 -15.48 -16.37
CA LEU A 99 2.82 -16.79 -16.97
C LEU A 99 3.26 -17.87 -15.94
N PRO A 100 2.63 -19.05 -15.90
CA PRO A 100 3.03 -20.12 -14.98
C PRO A 100 4.50 -20.54 -15.13
N ASP A 101 5.05 -20.43 -16.34
CA ASP A 101 6.43 -20.80 -16.67
C ASP A 101 7.42 -19.64 -16.48
N THR A 102 7.02 -18.55 -15.80
CA THR A 102 7.91 -17.41 -15.56
C THR A 102 9.08 -17.84 -14.68
N PRO A 103 10.34 -17.59 -15.10
CA PRO A 103 11.51 -17.95 -14.30
C PRO A 103 11.51 -17.28 -12.92
N ALA A 104 11.85 -18.05 -11.90
CA ALA A 104 11.97 -17.62 -10.52
C ALA A 104 13.44 -17.58 -10.08
N LEU A 105 13.70 -17.04 -8.89
CA LEU A 105 15.04 -17.07 -8.30
C LEU A 105 15.46 -18.53 -8.02
N PRO A 106 16.70 -18.92 -8.38
CA PRO A 106 17.14 -20.29 -8.14
C PRO A 106 17.28 -20.54 -6.63
N ALA A 107 16.99 -21.76 -6.20
CA ALA A 107 17.09 -22.14 -4.78
C ALA A 107 18.46 -21.79 -4.18
N GLY A 108 18.45 -21.36 -2.92
CA GLY A 108 19.66 -20.96 -2.19
C GLY A 108 20.36 -19.70 -2.74
N ILE A 109 19.66 -18.81 -3.45
CA ILE A 109 20.25 -17.54 -3.97
C ILE A 109 20.78 -16.63 -2.88
N ALA A 110 20.18 -16.70 -1.70
CA ALA A 110 20.59 -15.95 -0.52
C ALA A 110 21.65 -16.67 0.33
N ASP A 111 22.18 -17.83 -0.11
CA ASP A 111 23.19 -18.56 0.67
C ASP A 111 24.54 -17.84 0.63
N ALA A 112 24.95 -17.32 1.80
CA ALA A 112 26.20 -16.59 1.97
C ALA A 112 27.46 -17.47 1.87
N ARG A 113 27.31 -18.80 2.01
CA ARG A 113 28.44 -19.75 1.92
C ARG A 113 28.96 -19.91 0.50
N VAL A 114 28.11 -19.63 -0.50
CA VAL A 114 28.50 -19.67 -1.90
C VAL A 114 29.24 -18.37 -2.25
N PRO A 115 30.52 -18.42 -2.66
CA PRO A 115 31.32 -17.22 -2.86
C PRO A 115 30.78 -16.38 -4.03
N SER A 116 30.49 -17.02 -5.16
CA SER A 116 29.91 -16.37 -6.34
C SER A 116 29.15 -17.36 -7.21
N ARG A 117 28.06 -16.90 -7.82
CA ARG A 117 27.30 -17.58 -8.88
C ARG A 117 26.65 -16.55 -9.80
N ALA A 118 26.19 -16.96 -10.98
CA ALA A 118 25.45 -16.09 -11.90
C ALA A 118 24.01 -16.56 -12.05
N LEU A 119 23.09 -15.63 -12.35
CA LEU A 119 21.74 -15.98 -12.76
C LEU A 119 21.76 -16.70 -14.11
N SER A 120 21.06 -17.83 -14.19
CA SER A 120 20.97 -18.64 -15.40
C SER A 120 19.96 -18.13 -16.42
N GLN A 121 18.98 -17.33 -15.98
CA GLN A 121 17.89 -16.81 -16.80
C GLN A 121 17.50 -15.40 -16.33
N ASP A 122 16.73 -14.70 -17.15
CA ASP A 122 16.12 -13.44 -16.79
C ASP A 122 15.03 -13.65 -15.74
N VAL A 123 15.10 -12.94 -14.61
CA VAL A 123 14.16 -13.09 -13.49
C VAL A 123 13.47 -11.77 -13.18
N PHE A 124 12.14 -11.80 -13.15
CA PHE A 124 11.32 -10.64 -12.77
C PHE A 124 11.16 -10.57 -11.26
N VAL A 125 11.50 -9.42 -10.68
CA VAL A 125 11.44 -9.20 -9.23
C VAL A 125 10.75 -7.88 -8.89
N GLN A 126 10.27 -7.79 -7.66
CA GLN A 126 9.75 -6.58 -7.05
C GLN A 126 10.60 -6.15 -5.86
N VAL A 127 10.71 -4.84 -5.64
CA VAL A 127 11.41 -4.27 -4.49
C VAL A 127 10.48 -4.24 -3.28
N LEU A 128 10.88 -4.89 -2.18
CA LEU A 128 10.18 -4.87 -0.90
C LEU A 128 10.74 -3.86 0.10
N ASP A 129 12.05 -3.65 0.07
CA ASP A 129 12.76 -2.72 0.98
C ASP A 129 13.92 -2.06 0.23
N VAL A 130 14.29 -0.86 0.69
CA VAL A 130 15.43 -0.10 0.18
C VAL A 130 16.14 0.58 1.34
N GLN A 131 17.45 0.45 1.37
CA GLN A 131 18.31 1.06 2.37
C GLN A 131 19.41 1.84 1.68
N ASP A 132 19.55 3.10 2.07
CA ASP A 132 20.71 3.91 1.70
C ASP A 132 21.86 3.54 2.63
N VAL A 133 22.91 2.93 2.07
CA VAL A 133 24.09 2.50 2.82
C VAL A 133 25.14 3.62 2.85
N GLY A 134 25.04 4.63 1.98
CA GLY A 134 26.02 5.71 1.92
C GLY A 134 25.82 6.81 2.97
N ARG A 135 24.68 6.82 3.67
CA ARG A 135 24.39 7.78 4.75
C ARG A 135 24.20 7.09 6.09
N SER A 136 24.67 7.73 7.14
CA SER A 136 24.52 7.20 8.50
C SER A 136 23.05 7.11 8.90
N ARG A 137 22.72 6.18 9.80
CA ARG A 137 21.34 6.02 10.29
C ARG A 137 20.87 7.27 11.06
N GLY A 138 21.75 7.86 11.87
CA GLY A 138 21.48 9.11 12.59
C GLY A 138 21.17 10.29 11.67
N GLU A 139 21.99 10.51 10.63
CA GLU A 139 21.74 11.54 9.61
C GLU A 139 20.40 11.33 8.90
N GLN A 140 20.04 10.08 8.60
CA GLN A 140 18.74 9.78 7.99
C GLN A 140 17.56 10.06 8.94
N ILE A 141 17.72 9.82 10.25
CA ILE A 141 16.70 10.14 11.25
C ILE A 141 16.54 11.66 11.39
N GLU A 142 17.65 12.38 11.53
CA GLU A 142 17.66 13.85 11.65
C GLU A 142 17.02 14.51 10.41
N GLN A 143 17.28 13.97 9.22
CA GLN A 143 16.62 14.44 8.01
C GLN A 143 15.10 14.26 8.06
N LEU A 144 14.61 13.08 8.48
CA LEU A 144 13.17 12.81 8.59
C LEU A 144 12.50 13.69 9.65
N GLU A 145 13.17 13.96 10.77
CA GLU A 145 12.68 14.86 11.82
C GLU A 145 12.61 16.31 11.33
N SER A 146 13.63 16.77 10.60
CA SER A 146 13.69 18.11 10.01
C SER A 146 12.58 18.31 8.97
N GLU A 147 12.36 17.32 8.10
CA GLU A 147 11.26 17.31 7.14
C GLU A 147 9.89 17.39 7.83
N ARG A 148 9.69 16.62 8.91
CA ARG A 148 8.46 16.66 9.71
C ARG A 148 8.24 18.02 10.38
N LYS A 149 9.31 18.66 10.83
CA LYS A 149 9.29 19.97 11.50
C LYS A 149 9.21 21.15 10.53
N GLY A 150 9.35 20.90 9.22
CA GLY A 150 9.35 21.94 8.19
C GLY A 150 10.63 22.79 8.19
N GLU A 151 11.73 22.22 8.70
CA GLU A 151 13.03 22.88 8.80
C GLU A 151 13.87 22.49 7.58
N ALA A 152 14.19 23.47 6.74
CA ALA A 152 15.13 23.28 5.64
C ALA A 152 16.47 23.90 6.01
N VAL A 153 17.53 23.10 5.98
CA VAL A 153 18.89 23.58 6.26
C VAL A 153 19.49 24.12 4.97
N LYS A 154 19.79 25.43 4.92
CA LYS A 154 20.55 26.05 3.81
C LYS A 154 21.96 26.36 4.32
N GLY A 155 22.90 25.45 4.09
CA GLY A 155 24.27 25.58 4.59
C GLY A 155 24.38 25.22 6.07
N ARG A 156 24.80 26.16 6.92
CA ARG A 156 24.84 26.00 8.39
C ARG A 156 23.62 26.59 9.11
N GLU A 157 22.67 27.15 8.37
CA GLU A 157 21.52 27.86 8.93
C GLU A 157 20.24 27.04 8.76
N VAL A 158 19.52 26.85 9.88
CA VAL A 158 18.22 26.17 9.92
C VAL A 158 17.13 27.22 9.69
N VAL A 159 16.49 27.18 8.52
CA VAL A 159 15.39 28.10 8.19
C VAL A 159 14.07 27.39 8.42
N ARG A 160 13.25 27.91 9.33
CA ARG A 160 11.86 27.48 9.51
C ARG A 160 11.03 28.01 8.33
N LEU A 161 10.51 27.12 7.50
CA LEU A 161 9.62 27.50 6.42
C LEU A 161 8.26 27.87 7.01
N VAL A 162 7.97 29.18 7.08
CA VAL A 162 6.59 29.66 7.30
C VAL A 162 5.78 29.30 6.06
N PRO A 163 4.59 28.69 6.18
CA PRO A 163 3.79 28.31 5.03
C PRO A 163 3.15 29.58 4.43
N ALA A 164 3.87 30.23 3.52
CA ALA A 164 3.27 31.12 2.53
C ALA A 164 2.90 30.25 1.32
N ASP A 165 1.60 30.17 1.07
CA ASP A 165 0.90 29.69 -0.12
C ASP A 165 1.36 28.34 -0.71
N ALA A 166 0.44 27.38 -0.63
CA ALA A 166 0.58 25.95 -0.95
C ALA A 166 0.83 25.62 -2.44
N GLU A 167 1.28 26.57 -3.24
CA GLU A 167 1.35 26.48 -4.70
C GLU A 167 2.79 26.33 -5.22
N GLU A 168 3.81 26.72 -4.44
CA GLU A 168 5.22 26.73 -4.89
C GLU A 168 6.09 25.56 -4.37
N GLN A 169 5.56 24.72 -3.46
CA GLN A 169 6.34 23.61 -2.87
C GLN A 169 6.69 22.48 -3.87
N HIS A 170 6.13 22.48 -5.08
CA HIS A 170 6.44 21.48 -6.11
C HIS A 170 7.68 21.82 -6.96
N LEU A 171 8.24 23.05 -6.85
CA LEU A 171 9.33 23.51 -7.72
C LEU A 171 10.73 23.38 -7.11
N ARG A 172 10.85 23.10 -5.81
CA ARG A 172 12.14 22.71 -5.22
C ARG A 172 12.31 21.20 -5.31
N ALA A 173 12.79 20.75 -6.46
CA ALA A 173 13.41 19.43 -6.55
C ALA A 173 14.44 19.31 -5.42
N PRO A 174 14.37 18.29 -4.55
CA PRO A 174 15.42 18.08 -3.57
C PRO A 174 16.73 17.95 -4.34
N THR A 175 17.68 18.85 -4.09
CA THR A 175 19.06 18.70 -4.55
C THR A 175 19.49 17.30 -4.13
N PRO A 176 19.97 16.45 -5.05
CA PRO A 176 20.33 15.08 -4.71
C PRO A 176 21.55 15.12 -3.78
N THR A 177 21.29 15.20 -2.47
CA THR A 177 22.21 14.72 -1.44
C THR A 177 22.67 13.34 -1.90
N GLY A 178 23.98 13.15 -2.01
CA GLY A 178 24.58 12.08 -2.80
C GLY A 178 23.87 10.75 -2.59
N ARG A 179 23.34 10.17 -3.68
CA ARG A 179 22.76 8.82 -3.63
C ARG A 179 23.89 7.86 -3.33
N GLY A 180 23.94 7.41 -2.08
CA GLY A 180 24.79 6.33 -1.65
C GLY A 180 24.41 5.02 -2.33
N PRO A 181 25.29 4.01 -2.30
CA PRO A 181 24.94 2.69 -2.81
C PRO A 181 23.71 2.17 -2.08
N LEU A 182 22.73 1.71 -2.83
CA LEU A 182 21.49 1.18 -2.31
C LEU A 182 21.60 -0.31 -2.04
N ARG A 183 21.02 -0.73 -0.92
CA ARG A 183 20.76 -2.14 -0.62
C ARG A 183 19.26 -2.37 -0.74
N LEU A 184 18.85 -3.27 -1.62
CA LEU A 184 17.44 -3.56 -1.94
C LEU A 184 17.05 -4.96 -1.49
N LEU A 185 15.89 -5.11 -0.87
CA LEU A 185 15.29 -6.44 -0.69
C LEU A 185 14.42 -6.73 -1.91
N LEU A 186 14.79 -7.75 -2.67
CA LEU A 186 14.11 -8.16 -3.90
C LEU A 186 13.29 -9.41 -3.63
N GLN A 187 12.12 -9.51 -4.25
CA GLN A 187 11.24 -10.68 -4.18
C GLN A 187 10.78 -11.11 -5.58
N ASP A 188 10.75 -12.40 -5.85
CA ASP A 188 10.23 -12.94 -7.11
C ASP A 188 8.74 -13.29 -7.05
N CYS A 189 8.22 -13.92 -8.12
CA CYS A 189 6.84 -14.37 -8.21
C CYS A 189 6.49 -15.51 -7.25
N THR A 190 7.47 -16.30 -6.81
CA THR A 190 7.26 -17.41 -5.84
C THR A 190 7.27 -16.91 -4.40
N GLY A 191 7.67 -15.65 -4.19
CA GLY A 191 7.83 -15.05 -2.88
C GLY A 191 9.23 -15.22 -2.29
N ALA A 192 10.16 -15.86 -3.02
CA ALA A 192 11.55 -15.98 -2.60
C ALA A 192 12.20 -14.60 -2.56
N THR A 193 13.01 -14.34 -1.53
CA THR A 193 13.64 -13.03 -1.31
C THR A 193 15.16 -13.12 -1.36
N VAL A 194 15.80 -12.04 -1.81
CA VAL A 194 17.25 -11.90 -1.86
C VAL A 194 17.65 -10.44 -1.70
N TRP A 195 18.78 -10.19 -1.04
CA TRP A 195 19.34 -8.85 -0.97
C TRP A 195 20.09 -8.53 -2.26
N GLY A 196 19.88 -7.35 -2.81
CA GLY A 196 20.69 -6.75 -3.86
C GLY A 196 21.51 -5.59 -3.30
N PHE A 197 22.71 -5.40 -3.84
CA PHE A 197 23.59 -4.28 -3.56
C PHE A 197 23.91 -3.57 -4.88
N GLU A 198 23.68 -2.26 -4.92
CA GLU A 198 24.01 -1.40 -6.05
C GLU A 198 25.54 -1.28 -6.18
N LEU A 199 26.13 -2.14 -7.00
CA LEU A 199 27.57 -2.14 -7.25
C LEU A 199 27.97 -0.94 -8.11
N SER A 200 27.14 -0.65 -9.12
CA SER A 200 27.26 0.50 -10.01
C SER A 200 25.92 1.21 -10.06
N ARG A 201 25.92 2.54 -10.21
CA ARG A 201 24.69 3.33 -10.18
C ARG A 201 23.70 2.86 -11.24
N VAL A 202 22.51 2.47 -10.82
CA VAL A 202 21.39 2.12 -11.70
C VAL A 202 20.41 3.28 -11.72
N GLU A 203 20.14 3.81 -12.90
CA GLU A 203 19.17 4.88 -13.06
C GLU A 203 17.80 4.49 -12.53
N LYS A 204 17.07 5.46 -11.98
CA LYS A 204 15.72 5.29 -11.39
C LYS A 204 15.65 4.48 -10.10
N LEU A 205 16.73 3.85 -9.65
CA LEU A 205 16.82 3.34 -8.28
C LEU A 205 17.04 4.49 -7.29
N GLY A 206 16.40 4.40 -6.14
CA GLY A 206 16.48 5.43 -5.10
C GLY A 206 15.61 5.11 -3.90
N VAL A 207 15.79 5.87 -2.83
CA VAL A 207 14.87 5.87 -1.70
C VAL A 207 13.59 6.63 -2.09
N PRO A 208 12.39 6.20 -1.69
CA PRO A 208 11.16 6.98 -1.88
C PRO A 208 11.35 8.45 -1.43
N PRO A 209 10.90 9.45 -2.21
CA PRO A 209 9.95 9.37 -3.33
C PRO A 209 10.55 9.08 -4.71
N VAL A 210 11.87 8.89 -4.84
CA VAL A 210 12.50 8.64 -6.14
C VAL A 210 12.00 7.36 -6.80
N MET A 211 11.88 6.29 -6.01
CA MET A 211 11.39 4.99 -6.43
C MET A 211 10.29 4.57 -5.46
N GLY A 212 9.17 4.08 -5.97
CA GLY A 212 8.11 3.52 -5.14
C GLY A 212 8.46 2.14 -4.61
N ILE A 213 8.04 1.81 -3.38
CA ILE A 213 8.12 0.43 -2.89
C ILE A 213 7.14 -0.45 -3.68
N GLY A 214 7.58 -1.65 -4.04
CA GLY A 214 6.91 -2.49 -5.02
C GLY A 214 7.31 -2.21 -6.47
N CYS A 215 8.33 -1.36 -6.71
CA CYS A 215 8.95 -1.16 -8.02
C CYS A 215 9.33 -2.50 -8.66
N LYS A 216 9.06 -2.64 -9.96
CA LYS A 216 9.30 -3.85 -10.75
C LYS A 216 10.59 -3.76 -11.54
N LEU A 217 11.39 -4.81 -11.44
CA LEU A 217 12.70 -4.93 -12.06
C LEU A 217 12.79 -6.25 -12.85
N LEU A 218 13.48 -6.24 -13.98
CA LEU A 218 13.98 -7.47 -14.62
C LEU A 218 15.48 -7.54 -14.40
N LEU A 219 15.91 -8.64 -13.80
CA LEU A 219 17.33 -8.97 -13.63
C LEU A 219 17.71 -9.87 -14.80
N LYS A 220 18.66 -9.44 -15.62
CA LYS A 220 19.09 -10.21 -16.78
C LYS A 220 19.94 -11.42 -16.37
N GLN A 221 19.92 -12.44 -17.21
CA GLN A 221 20.84 -13.57 -17.19
C GLN A 221 22.29 -13.08 -17.10
N GLY A 222 23.12 -13.79 -16.34
CA GLY A 222 24.51 -13.44 -16.11
C GLY A 222 24.74 -12.50 -14.92
N MET A 223 23.67 -11.96 -14.30
CA MET A 223 23.77 -11.17 -13.06
C MET A 223 24.55 -11.93 -11.99
N LYS A 224 25.59 -11.31 -11.45
CA LYS A 224 26.43 -11.91 -10.40
C LYS A 224 25.72 -11.86 -9.06
N VAL A 225 25.81 -12.96 -8.34
CA VAL A 225 25.41 -13.10 -6.95
C VAL A 225 26.64 -13.53 -6.16
N ALA A 226 27.04 -12.74 -5.17
CA ALA A 226 28.20 -13.00 -4.35
C ALA A 226 27.78 -13.04 -2.88
N ARG A 227 28.13 -14.12 -2.16
CA ARG A 227 27.79 -14.31 -0.74
C ARG A 227 26.32 -14.00 -0.43
N GLY A 228 25.41 -14.53 -1.24
CA GLY A 228 23.97 -14.35 -1.06
C GLY A 228 23.42 -12.96 -1.43
N MET A 229 24.24 -12.07 -2.01
CA MET A 229 23.84 -10.74 -2.46
C MET A 229 23.93 -10.60 -3.97
N MET A 230 22.88 -10.09 -4.60
CA MET A 230 22.88 -9.74 -6.02
C MET A 230 23.65 -8.44 -6.24
N LEU A 231 24.61 -8.45 -7.17
CA LEU A 231 25.40 -7.28 -7.51
C LEU A 231 24.70 -6.55 -8.66
N LEU A 232 23.98 -5.49 -8.33
CA LEU A 232 23.17 -4.74 -9.28
C LEU A 232 24.06 -3.81 -10.10
N GLU A 233 24.01 -3.97 -11.42
CA GLU A 233 24.72 -3.16 -12.40
C GLU A 233 23.73 -2.64 -13.46
N PRO A 234 23.92 -1.43 -14.00
CA PRO A 234 22.95 -0.80 -14.91
C PRO A 234 22.73 -1.59 -16.20
N GLU A 235 23.70 -2.38 -16.64
CA GLU A 235 23.61 -3.18 -17.86
C GLU A 235 22.68 -4.41 -17.70
N LEU A 236 22.59 -4.94 -16.48
CA LEU A 236 21.90 -6.17 -16.13
C LEU A 236 20.57 -5.95 -15.40
N VAL A 237 20.24 -4.70 -15.04
CA VAL A 237 18.98 -4.34 -14.39
C VAL A 237 18.13 -3.48 -15.32
N LEU A 238 16.92 -3.93 -15.64
CA LEU A 238 15.90 -3.10 -16.28
C LEU A 238 14.84 -2.67 -15.28
N VAL A 239 14.69 -1.35 -15.10
CA VAL A 239 13.72 -0.76 -14.17
C VAL A 239 12.43 -0.39 -14.89
N PHE A 240 11.32 -1.08 -14.57
CA PHE A 240 10.00 -0.73 -15.11
C PHE A 240 9.26 0.31 -14.27
N GLY A 241 9.68 0.50 -13.02
CA GLY A 241 8.99 1.39 -12.07
C GLY A 241 7.77 0.72 -11.44
N GLY A 242 6.76 1.52 -11.12
CA GLY A 242 5.59 1.05 -10.39
C GLY A 242 5.74 1.22 -8.88
N LYS A 243 4.61 1.01 -8.18
CA LYS A 243 4.50 1.20 -6.74
C LYS A 243 3.28 0.43 -6.24
N ILE A 244 3.44 -0.30 -5.14
CA ILE A 244 2.32 -0.94 -4.44
C ILE A 244 1.95 0.00 -3.29
N GLU A 245 0.83 0.72 -3.43
CA GLU A 245 0.42 1.80 -2.52
C GLU A 245 0.48 1.41 -1.04
N ALA A 246 -0.04 0.23 -0.70
CA ALA A 246 -0.04 -0.26 0.68
C ALA A 246 1.38 -0.50 1.24
N LEU A 247 2.30 -1.03 0.41
CA LEU A 247 3.69 -1.28 0.82
C LEU A 247 4.48 0.03 0.91
N ASP A 248 4.32 0.94 -0.05
CA ASP A 248 4.99 2.24 -0.04
C ASP A 248 4.59 3.08 1.16
N LYS A 249 3.27 3.14 1.45
CA LYS A 249 2.76 3.83 2.63
C LYS A 249 3.32 3.23 3.92
N ALA A 250 3.18 1.91 4.11
CA ALA A 250 3.67 1.23 5.31
C ALA A 250 5.20 1.38 5.49
N TRP A 251 5.95 1.35 4.38
CA TRP A 251 7.39 1.54 4.42
C TRP A 251 7.76 2.95 4.88
N ARG A 252 7.12 3.99 4.31
CA ARG A 252 7.37 5.39 4.67
C ARG A 252 7.02 5.70 6.11
N GLU A 253 5.83 5.29 6.55
CA GLU A 253 5.35 5.49 7.92
C GLU A 253 6.24 4.77 8.94
N GLY A 254 6.70 3.56 8.60
CA GLY A 254 7.55 2.76 9.47
C GLY A 254 9.05 3.07 9.41
N ARG A 255 9.52 3.90 8.46
CA ARG A 255 10.95 4.08 8.17
C ARG A 255 11.72 4.59 9.37
N GLU A 256 11.24 5.68 9.98
CA GLU A 256 11.92 6.36 11.09
C GLU A 256 12.04 5.45 12.33
N ALA A 257 10.96 4.76 12.68
CA ALA A 257 10.96 3.79 13.79
C ALA A 257 11.92 2.62 13.56
N ARG A 258 12.04 2.15 12.30
CA ARG A 258 13.01 1.11 11.92
C ARG A 258 14.44 1.58 12.10
N LEU A 259 14.74 2.80 11.64
CA LEU A 259 16.07 3.40 11.75
C LEU A 259 16.48 3.59 13.22
N ARG A 260 15.58 4.09 14.08
CA ARG A 260 15.87 4.25 15.52
C ARG A 260 16.19 2.92 16.19
N ARG A 261 15.38 1.89 15.93
CA ARG A 261 15.62 0.54 16.46
C ARG A 261 16.98 -0.02 16.04
N GLU A 262 17.41 0.23 14.80
CA GLU A 262 18.72 -0.23 14.31
C GLU A 262 19.90 0.50 14.99
N VAL A 263 19.71 1.75 15.42
CA VAL A 263 20.72 2.50 16.18
C VAL A 263 20.76 1.99 17.62
N GLU A 264 19.61 1.94 18.29
CA GLU A 264 19.49 1.45 19.68
C GLU A 264 20.02 0.01 19.84
N GLY A 265 19.77 -0.86 18.85
CA GLY A 265 20.25 -2.24 18.88
C GLY A 265 21.77 -2.39 18.71
N ARG A 266 22.45 -1.38 18.16
CA ARG A 266 23.92 -1.37 18.05
C ARG A 266 24.58 -0.91 19.34
N ASP A 267 23.98 0.08 20.00
CA ASP A 267 24.51 0.65 21.24
C ASP A 267 24.42 -0.32 22.44
N GLY A 268 23.62 -1.39 22.33
CA GLY A 268 23.47 -2.43 23.35
C GLY A 268 24.39 -3.65 23.20
N GLU A 269 25.21 -3.72 22.14
CA GLU A 269 26.15 -4.83 21.87
C GLU A 269 27.64 -4.46 22.13
N GLU A 270 27.91 -3.23 22.60
CA GLU A 270 29.22 -2.76 23.11
C GLU A 270 29.33 -2.88 24.64
#